data_AF-A0A1V5NE22-F1
#
_entry.id   AF-A0A1V5NE22-F1
#
_cell.length_a   1.000
_cell.length_b   1.000
_cell.length_c   1.000
_cell.angle_alpha   90.00
_cell.angle_beta   90.00
_cell.angle_gamma   90.00
#
_symmetry.space_group_name_H-M   'P 1'
#
loop_
_entity.id
_entity.type
_entity.pdbx_description
1 polymer ?
#
loop_
_entity_poly.entity_id
_entity_poly.type
_entity_poly.pdbx_seq_one_letter_code
_entity_poly.pdbx_strand_id
1 'polypeptide(L)'
;MSVKKGFTPTPICIQDGKTKKKNRSPISARKRQMERKLAKGFTLVELMVVILIVAILASVAIPIMRGRIDAAKWSEAAATAGTIRVAVKAALTEDPAVVEDGDNLGDEDVRAALKFGSRDLEGTYFGSADYTITSTDADNDGENITITVTPNSDKPDAPEGTGVLSSAGWNVTES
;
A
#
# COMPACT_ATOMS: atom_id res chain seq x y z
N MET A 1 54.18 -20.06 -29.29
CA MET A 1 55.26 -19.57 -28.39
C MET A 1 54.61 -18.91 -27.18
N SER A 2 54.97 -19.11 -25.93
CA SER A 2 55.92 -20.01 -25.31
C SER A 2 55.43 -20.27 -23.88
N VAL A 3 55.45 -21.55 -23.53
CA VAL A 3 55.38 -22.12 -22.18
C VAL A 3 56.28 -21.36 -21.20
N LYS A 4 55.87 -21.27 -19.92
CA LYS A 4 56.74 -21.61 -18.77
C LYS A 4 55.96 -21.72 -17.45
N LYS A 5 55.66 -22.98 -17.10
CA LYS A 5 55.47 -23.46 -15.73
C LYS A 5 56.85 -23.50 -15.06
N GLY A 6 56.94 -23.07 -13.80
CA GLY A 6 58.17 -23.12 -13.00
C GLY A 6 57.87 -23.58 -11.58
N PHE A 7 57.71 -24.89 -11.40
CA PHE A 7 57.69 -25.58 -10.12
C PHE A 7 59.11 -26.09 -9.87
N THR A 8 59.74 -25.69 -8.78
CA THR A 8 61.03 -26.24 -8.32
C THR A 8 60.88 -26.73 -6.89
N PRO A 9 61.10 -28.02 -6.60
CA PRO A 9 61.14 -28.53 -5.24
C PRO A 9 62.56 -28.44 -4.67
N THR A 10 62.68 -28.06 -3.40
CA THR A 10 63.93 -28.10 -2.61
C THR A 10 63.58 -28.40 -1.15
N PRO A 11 64.49 -29.04 -0.38
CA PRO A 11 64.44 -30.44 -0.02
C PRO A 11 63.78 -30.69 1.35
N ILE A 12 63.34 -31.94 1.53
CA ILE A 12 63.11 -32.55 2.83
C ILE A 12 64.48 -32.74 3.52
N CYS A 13 64.65 -32.13 4.69
CA CYS A 13 65.66 -32.53 5.66
C CYS A 13 64.95 -33.07 6.90
N ILE A 14 64.88 -34.39 7.02
CA ILE A 14 64.67 -35.07 8.31
C ILE A 14 66.03 -35.11 9.00
N GLN A 15 66.11 -34.52 10.18
CA GLN A 15 67.19 -34.76 11.13
C GLN A 15 66.54 -35.08 12.48
N ASP A 16 66.68 -36.35 12.86
CA ASP A 16 66.57 -36.87 14.21
C ASP A 16 67.41 -36.04 15.19
N GLY A 17 66.86 -35.76 16.38
CA GLY A 17 67.60 -34.95 17.35
C GLY A 17 66.91 -34.83 18.69
N LYS A 18 67.06 -35.88 19.50
CA LYS A 18 66.53 -36.04 20.85
C LYS A 18 66.77 -34.85 21.80
N THR A 19 65.78 -34.65 22.67
CA THR A 19 65.88 -34.21 24.08
C THR A 19 66.35 -32.78 24.40
N LYS A 20 65.45 -31.99 24.98
CA LYS A 20 65.55 -31.57 26.40
C LYS A 20 64.29 -30.83 26.85
N LYS A 21 63.60 -31.37 27.87
CA LYS A 21 62.69 -30.60 28.72
C LYS A 21 63.46 -29.42 29.33
N LYS A 22 62.98 -28.20 29.12
CA LYS A 22 63.24 -27.08 30.05
C LYS A 22 61.93 -26.33 30.27
N ASN A 23 61.36 -26.55 31.45
CA ASN A 23 60.41 -25.65 32.07
C ASN A 23 61.00 -24.24 32.09
N ARG A 24 60.36 -23.31 31.40
CA ARG A 24 60.47 -21.89 31.68
C ARG A 24 59.06 -21.30 31.61
N SER A 25 58.55 -21.02 32.81
CA SER A 25 57.51 -20.07 33.21
C SER A 25 56.47 -19.67 32.16
N PRO A 26 55.16 -19.79 32.43
CA PRO A 26 54.14 -19.23 31.54
C PRO A 26 54.33 -17.71 31.46
N ILE A 27 54.93 -17.25 30.35
CA ILE A 27 55.01 -15.84 30.01
C ILE A 27 53.58 -15.40 29.80
N SER A 28 53.08 -14.69 30.81
CA SER A 28 51.87 -13.88 30.78
C SER A 28 50.75 -14.56 30.00
N ALA A 29 49.93 -15.32 30.71
CA ALA A 29 48.51 -15.27 30.46
C ALA A 29 48.14 -13.78 30.43
N ARG A 30 48.19 -13.17 29.24
CA ARG A 30 47.43 -11.97 28.93
C ARG A 30 46.04 -12.43 29.26
N LYS A 31 45.61 -12.04 30.46
CA LYS A 31 44.23 -12.02 30.89
C LYS A 31 43.56 -11.15 29.83
N ARG A 32 43.22 -11.75 28.69
CA ARG A 32 42.16 -11.30 27.81
C ARG A 32 40.96 -11.49 28.70
N GLN A 33 40.78 -10.53 29.61
CA GLN A 33 39.48 -10.15 30.10
C GLN A 33 38.76 -9.83 28.80
N MET A 34 38.17 -10.86 28.21
CA MET A 34 36.97 -10.67 27.45
C MET A 34 36.09 -9.98 28.47
N GLU A 35 36.04 -8.65 28.35
CA GLU A 35 34.84 -7.91 28.64
C GLU A 35 33.75 -8.69 27.93
N ARG A 36 33.20 -9.69 28.62
CA ARG A 36 31.86 -10.14 28.39
C ARG A 36 31.07 -8.90 28.74
N LYS A 37 30.95 -7.96 27.79
CA LYS A 37 29.83 -7.06 27.75
C LYS A 37 28.66 -8.01 27.91
N LEU A 38 28.08 -8.05 29.10
CA LEU A 38 26.84 -8.75 29.34
C LEU A 38 25.93 -8.14 28.28
N ALA A 39 25.72 -8.87 27.19
CA ALA A 39 24.68 -8.55 26.26
C ALA A 39 23.42 -8.72 27.10
N LYS A 40 22.97 -7.61 27.70
CA LYS A 40 21.65 -7.48 28.32
C LYS A 40 20.67 -7.64 27.17
N GLY A 41 20.37 -8.89 26.84
CA GLY A 41 19.31 -9.23 25.92
C GLY A 41 17.97 -8.91 26.56
N PHE A 42 17.02 -8.51 25.72
CA PHE A 42 15.62 -8.41 26.09
C PHE A 42 15.16 -9.75 26.64
N THR A 43 14.47 -9.76 27.78
CA THR A 43 13.93 -11.02 28.30
C THR A 43 12.73 -11.45 27.45
N LEU A 44 12.52 -12.75 27.27
CA LEU A 44 11.35 -13.25 26.52
C LEU A 44 10.04 -12.76 27.17
N VAL A 45 10.04 -12.62 28.50
CA VAL A 45 8.90 -12.10 29.27
C VAL A 45 8.61 -10.63 28.93
N GLU A 46 9.64 -9.80 28.76
CA GLU A 46 9.50 -8.40 28.39
C GLU A 46 8.89 -8.25 27.00
N LEU A 47 9.25 -9.14 26.07
CA LEU A 47 8.63 -9.19 24.75
C LEU A 47 7.16 -9.69 24.80
N MET A 48 6.87 -10.69 25.63
CA MET A 48 5.51 -11.24 25.81
C MET A 48 4.51 -10.18 26.28
N VAL A 49 4.89 -9.34 27.25
CA VAL A 49 4.01 -8.29 27.76
C VAL A 49 3.80 -7.20 26.71
N VAL A 50 4.82 -6.87 25.91
CA VAL A 50 4.71 -5.87 24.84
C VAL A 50 3.74 -6.33 23.75
N ILE A 51 3.87 -7.57 23.26
CA ILE A 51 2.93 -8.07 22.23
C ILE A 51 1.50 -8.17 22.76
N LEU A 52 1.31 -8.45 24.06
CA LEU A 52 -0.01 -8.51 24.70
C LEU A 52 -0.67 -7.12 24.70
N ILE A 53 0.07 -6.07 25.08
CA ILE A 53 -0.46 -4.70 25.09
C ILE A 53 -0.75 -4.24 23.65
N VAL A 54 0.15 -4.51 22.69
CA VAL A 54 -0.06 -4.15 21.28
C VAL A 54 -1.29 -4.86 20.71
N ALA A 55 -1.54 -6.13 21.07
CA ALA A 55 -2.73 -6.86 20.63
C ALA A 55 -4.04 -6.21 21.11
N ILE A 56 -4.08 -5.71 22.36
CA ILE A 56 -5.25 -5.02 22.91
C ILE A 56 -5.44 -3.65 22.23
N LEU A 57 -4.36 -2.90 21.98
CA LEU A 57 -4.48 -1.61 21.29
C LEU A 57 -4.92 -1.80 19.83
N ALA A 58 -4.39 -2.81 19.15
CA ALA A 58 -4.72 -3.09 17.76
C ALA A 58 -6.19 -3.49 17.58
N SER A 59 -6.78 -4.26 18.51
CA SER A 59 -8.17 -4.71 18.40
C SER A 59 -9.18 -3.56 18.40
N VAL A 60 -8.89 -2.46 19.12
CA VAL A 60 -9.73 -1.25 19.16
C VAL A 60 -9.36 -0.27 18.04
N ALA A 61 -8.07 -0.17 17.69
CA ALA A 61 -7.61 0.79 16.70
C ALA A 61 -8.05 0.46 15.27
N ILE A 62 -8.04 -0.82 14.89
CA ILE A 62 -8.38 -1.26 13.53
C ILE A 62 -9.80 -0.85 13.10
N PRO A 63 -10.89 -1.14 13.85
CA PRO A 63 -12.24 -0.77 13.41
C PRO A 63 -12.43 0.74 13.30
N ILE A 64 -11.84 1.52 14.23
CA ILE A 64 -11.90 2.99 14.19
C ILE A 64 -11.18 3.52 12.95
N MET A 65 -10.01 2.96 12.64
CA MET A 65 -9.21 3.40 11.49
C MET A 65 -9.88 3.05 10.16
N ARG A 66 -10.56 1.90 10.07
CA ARG A 66 -11.34 1.51 8.89
C ARG A 66 -12.41 2.54 8.54
N GLY A 67 -13.28 2.90 9.49
CA GLY A 67 -14.32 3.91 9.24
C GLY A 67 -13.78 5.28 8.82
N ARG A 68 -12.57 5.66 9.29
CA ARG A 68 -11.91 6.90 8.83
C ARG A 68 -11.38 6.81 7.41
N ILE A 69 -10.87 5.65 7.01
CA ILE A 69 -10.43 5.38 5.65
C ILE A 69 -11.64 5.38 4.72
N ASP A 70 -12.74 4.73 5.11
CA ASP A 70 -13.97 4.67 4.31
C ASP A 70 -14.58 6.07 4.12
N ALA A 71 -14.62 6.89 5.18
CA ALA A 71 -15.04 8.29 5.07
C ALA A 71 -14.13 9.10 4.14
N ALA A 72 -12.82 8.82 4.11
CA ALA A 72 -11.88 9.47 3.20
C ALA A 72 -12.11 9.03 1.74
N LYS A 73 -12.36 7.72 1.50
CA LYS A 73 -12.74 7.18 0.20
C LYS A 73 -13.99 7.86 -0.34
N TRP A 74 -15.03 7.96 0.49
CA TRP A 74 -16.26 8.63 0.10
C TRP A 74 -16.11 10.13 -0.11
N SER A 75 -15.26 10.80 0.67
CA SER A 75 -14.96 12.22 0.46
C SER A 75 -14.27 12.49 -0.88
N GLU A 76 -13.39 11.59 -1.32
CA GLU A 76 -12.74 11.69 -2.63
C GLU A 76 -13.73 11.39 -3.75
N ALA A 77 -14.49 10.29 -3.62
CA ALA A 77 -15.55 9.93 -4.55
C ALA A 77 -16.57 11.06 -4.75
N ALA A 78 -16.98 11.75 -3.66
CA ALA A 78 -17.89 12.88 -3.71
C ALA A 78 -17.32 14.06 -4.52
N ALA A 79 -16.02 14.32 -4.41
CA ALA A 79 -15.35 15.38 -5.18
C ALA A 79 -15.28 15.03 -6.67
N THR A 80 -14.97 13.77 -7.01
CA THR A 80 -14.97 13.28 -8.40
C THR A 80 -16.38 13.33 -8.98
N ALA A 81 -17.39 12.85 -8.24
CA ALA A 81 -18.80 12.93 -8.65
C ALA A 81 -19.25 14.38 -8.89
N GLY A 82 -18.81 15.33 -8.07
CA GLY A 82 -19.07 16.76 -8.27
C GLY A 82 -18.45 17.29 -9.57
N THR A 83 -17.24 16.86 -9.90
CA THR A 83 -16.55 17.22 -11.15
C THR A 83 -17.31 16.68 -12.37
N ILE A 84 -17.75 15.42 -12.31
CA ILE A 84 -18.57 14.80 -13.36
C ILE A 84 -19.89 15.54 -13.53
N ARG A 85 -20.59 15.86 -12.43
CA ARG A 85 -21.85 16.60 -12.51
C ARG A 85 -21.71 17.94 -13.25
N VAL A 86 -20.61 18.65 -13.03
CA VAL A 86 -20.31 19.90 -13.75
C VAL A 86 -20.04 19.63 -15.23
N ALA A 87 -19.28 18.58 -15.56
CA ALA A 87 -19.00 18.20 -16.94
C ALA A 87 -20.28 17.77 -17.70
N VAL A 88 -21.12 16.94 -17.08
CA VAL A 88 -22.41 16.50 -17.62
C VAL A 88 -23.33 17.70 -17.86
N LYS A 89 -23.41 18.62 -16.90
CA LYS A 89 -24.19 19.85 -17.06
C LYS A 89 -23.70 20.71 -18.24
N ALA A 90 -22.39 20.85 -18.38
CA ALA A 90 -21.80 21.59 -19.49
C ALA A 90 -22.11 20.89 -20.83
N ALA A 91 -21.98 19.55 -20.88
CA ALA A 91 -22.26 18.76 -22.06
C ALA A 91 -23.73 18.86 -22.49
N LEU A 92 -24.68 18.70 -21.56
CA LEU A 92 -26.12 18.81 -21.85
C LEU A 92 -26.53 20.21 -22.32
N THR A 93 -25.79 21.25 -21.93
CA THR A 93 -26.00 22.61 -22.43
C THR A 93 -25.53 22.77 -23.89
N GLU A 94 -24.50 22.04 -24.30
CA GLU A 94 -23.97 22.03 -25.67
C GLU A 94 -24.83 21.15 -26.59
N ASP A 95 -25.16 19.94 -26.14
CA ASP A 95 -25.96 18.95 -26.86
C ASP A 95 -26.85 18.17 -25.86
N PRO A 96 -28.19 18.29 -25.94
CA PRO A 96 -29.09 17.65 -24.99
C PRO A 96 -29.13 16.11 -25.10
N ALA A 97 -28.56 15.51 -26.15
CA ALA A 97 -28.55 14.06 -26.36
C ALA A 97 -27.20 13.40 -26.04
N VAL A 98 -26.26 14.14 -25.44
CA VAL A 98 -24.88 13.66 -25.21
C VAL A 98 -24.75 12.68 -24.04
N VAL A 99 -25.69 12.70 -23.10
CA VAL A 99 -25.76 11.79 -21.96
C VAL A 99 -27.20 11.33 -21.80
N GLU A 100 -27.39 10.03 -21.70
CA GLU A 100 -28.69 9.40 -21.45
C GLU A 100 -28.78 8.84 -20.02
N ASP A 101 -30.00 8.61 -19.55
CA ASP A 101 -30.25 7.98 -18.26
C ASP A 101 -29.64 6.57 -18.20
N GLY A 102 -28.84 6.28 -17.18
CA GLY A 102 -28.13 5.02 -17.01
C GLY A 102 -26.75 4.95 -17.67
N ASP A 103 -26.23 6.02 -18.25
CA ASP A 103 -24.91 6.03 -18.89
C ASP A 103 -23.79 5.68 -17.91
N ASN A 104 -22.97 4.69 -18.28
CA ASN A 104 -21.92 4.17 -17.43
C ASN A 104 -20.58 4.82 -17.77
N LEU A 105 -19.94 5.50 -16.80
CA LEU A 105 -18.62 6.12 -17.01
C LEU A 105 -17.48 5.11 -17.09
N GLY A 106 -17.73 3.81 -16.91
CA GLY A 106 -16.82 2.76 -17.33
C GLY A 106 -16.70 2.64 -18.85
N ASP A 107 -17.69 3.13 -19.61
CA ASP A 107 -17.66 3.17 -21.07
C ASP A 107 -16.72 4.29 -21.57
N GLU A 108 -15.88 3.95 -22.54
CA GLU A 108 -14.95 4.90 -23.14
C GLU A 108 -15.67 5.94 -23.99
N ASP A 109 -16.76 5.58 -24.65
CA ASP A 109 -17.51 6.49 -25.53
C ASP A 109 -18.23 7.57 -24.70
N VAL A 110 -18.87 7.18 -23.60
CA VAL A 110 -19.51 8.11 -22.64
C VAL A 110 -18.46 9.05 -22.03
N ARG A 111 -17.31 8.51 -21.60
CA ARG A 111 -16.22 9.33 -21.08
C ARG A 111 -15.67 10.30 -22.11
N ALA A 112 -15.49 9.86 -23.35
CA ALA A 112 -15.00 10.70 -24.43
C ALA A 112 -15.98 11.84 -24.77
N ALA A 113 -17.29 11.55 -24.76
CA ALA A 113 -18.35 12.55 -24.93
C ALA A 113 -18.29 13.64 -23.84
N LEU A 114 -17.97 13.23 -22.60
CA LEU A 114 -17.76 14.13 -21.47
C LEU A 114 -16.34 14.71 -21.37
N LYS A 115 -15.47 14.44 -22.35
CA LYS A 115 -14.09 14.92 -22.46
C LYS A 115 -13.18 14.43 -21.31
N PHE A 116 -13.46 13.24 -20.76
CA PHE A 116 -12.63 12.56 -19.76
C PHE A 116 -11.70 11.50 -20.37
N GLY A 117 -10.41 11.56 -20.03
CA GLY A 117 -9.45 10.49 -20.26
C GLY A 117 -9.68 9.28 -19.36
N SER A 118 -8.97 8.17 -19.63
CA SER A 118 -9.14 6.90 -18.89
C SER A 118 -8.65 6.95 -17.45
N ARG A 119 -7.95 8.01 -17.07
CA ARG A 119 -7.35 8.18 -15.74
C ARG A 119 -7.84 9.44 -15.03
N ASP A 120 -8.68 10.25 -15.67
CA ASP A 120 -9.14 11.53 -15.13
C ASP A 120 -10.16 11.34 -13.99
N LEU A 121 -10.81 10.17 -13.95
CA LEU A 121 -11.77 9.78 -12.92
C LEU A 121 -11.17 8.86 -11.86
N GLU A 122 -9.88 8.52 -11.98
CA GLU A 122 -9.14 7.79 -10.96
C GLU A 122 -8.89 8.75 -9.78
N GLY A 123 -9.11 8.30 -8.55
CA GLY A 123 -8.78 9.11 -7.39
C GLY A 123 -7.27 9.30 -7.24
N THR A 124 -6.90 10.40 -6.60
CA THR A 124 -5.53 10.74 -6.21
C THR A 124 -5.04 9.82 -5.08
N TYR A 125 -5.91 9.47 -4.13
CA TYR A 125 -5.54 8.66 -2.96
C TYR A 125 -6.14 7.25 -3.00
N PHE A 126 -7.31 7.11 -3.62
CA PHE A 126 -8.03 5.84 -3.74
C PHE A 126 -8.34 5.56 -5.21
N GLY A 127 -8.19 4.31 -5.63
CA GLY A 127 -8.28 3.96 -7.05
C GLY A 127 -9.68 3.54 -7.50
N SER A 128 -9.83 3.29 -8.80
CA SER A 128 -11.00 2.62 -9.40
C SER A 128 -11.23 1.21 -8.83
N ALA A 129 -10.19 0.63 -8.23
CA ALA A 129 -10.28 -0.60 -7.48
C ALA A 129 -11.01 -0.44 -6.12
N ASP A 130 -11.08 0.77 -5.55
CA ASP A 130 -11.77 1.05 -4.28
C ASP A 130 -13.25 1.38 -4.50
N TYR A 131 -13.54 2.16 -5.55
CA TYR A 131 -14.91 2.49 -5.97
C TYR A 131 -14.96 2.74 -7.48
N THR A 132 -16.11 2.46 -8.08
CA THR A 132 -16.39 2.70 -9.49
C THR A 132 -17.57 3.65 -9.63
N ILE A 133 -17.51 4.51 -10.64
CA ILE A 133 -18.59 5.43 -10.96
C ILE A 133 -19.48 4.73 -11.98
N THR A 134 -20.68 4.33 -11.55
CA THR A 134 -21.48 3.30 -12.23
C THR A 134 -22.53 3.91 -13.15
N SER A 135 -23.14 5.04 -12.77
CA SER A 135 -24.12 5.72 -13.63
C SER A 135 -24.06 7.23 -13.49
N THR A 136 -24.36 7.91 -14.59
CA THR A 136 -24.84 9.28 -14.65
C THR A 136 -26.27 9.26 -15.15
N ASP A 137 -27.17 9.81 -14.35
CA ASP A 137 -28.59 9.92 -14.68
C ASP A 137 -28.90 11.41 -14.78
N ALA A 138 -29.27 11.89 -15.96
CA ALA A 138 -29.53 13.31 -16.18
C ALA A 138 -30.85 13.54 -16.92
N ASP A 139 -31.66 14.45 -16.40
CA ASP A 139 -32.80 14.96 -17.15
C ASP A 139 -32.28 15.76 -18.37
N ASN A 140 -33.00 15.71 -19.50
CA ASN A 140 -32.65 16.40 -20.75
C ASN A 140 -32.39 17.91 -20.58
N ASP A 141 -32.89 18.51 -19.49
CA ASP A 141 -32.76 19.93 -19.16
C ASP A 141 -31.52 20.24 -18.26
N GLY A 142 -30.77 19.22 -17.83
CA GLY A 142 -29.56 19.37 -16.99
C GLY A 142 -29.83 19.92 -15.56
N GLU A 143 -31.08 19.95 -15.13
CA GLU A 143 -31.49 20.44 -13.80
C GLU A 143 -31.28 19.36 -12.71
N ASN A 144 -31.70 18.12 -12.99
CA ASN A 144 -31.42 16.99 -12.12
C ASN A 144 -30.35 16.12 -12.77
N ILE A 145 -29.19 16.07 -12.11
CA ILE A 145 -28.09 15.18 -12.47
C ILE A 145 -27.78 14.38 -11.21
N THR A 146 -27.86 13.07 -11.34
CA THR A 146 -27.54 12.10 -10.29
C THR A 146 -26.32 11.29 -10.71
N ILE A 147 -25.32 11.22 -9.84
CA ILE A 147 -24.12 10.42 -10.07
C ILE A 147 -24.08 9.32 -9.02
N THR A 148 -24.01 8.07 -9.47
CA THR A 148 -23.94 6.90 -8.60
C THR A 148 -22.53 6.34 -8.58
N VAL A 149 -21.99 6.20 -7.37
CA VAL A 149 -20.68 5.62 -7.10
C VAL A 149 -20.86 4.36 -6.25
N THR A 150 -20.45 3.23 -6.80
CA THR A 150 -20.57 1.92 -6.17
C THR A 150 -19.19 1.42 -5.76
N PRO A 151 -19.02 0.86 -4.55
CA PRO A 151 -17.77 0.23 -4.15
C PRO A 151 -17.52 -1.02 -4.98
N ASN A 152 -16.26 -1.34 -5.20
CA ASN A 152 -15.90 -2.54 -5.94
C ASN A 152 -15.99 -3.77 -5.01
N SER A 153 -16.98 -4.62 -5.24
CA SER A 153 -17.23 -5.83 -4.43
C SER A 153 -16.09 -6.85 -4.47
N ASP A 154 -15.15 -6.73 -5.41
CA ASP A 154 -14.03 -7.65 -5.55
C ASP A 154 -12.85 -7.30 -4.60
N LYS A 155 -12.94 -6.20 -3.85
CA LYS A 155 -11.91 -5.81 -2.87
C LYS A 155 -12.36 -5.98 -1.43
N PRO A 156 -11.53 -6.63 -0.58
CA PRO A 156 -11.85 -6.84 0.83
C PRO A 156 -11.84 -5.56 1.67
N ASP A 157 -11.27 -4.47 1.15
CA ASP A 157 -11.18 -3.17 1.82
C ASP A 157 -12.03 -2.10 1.11
N ALA A 158 -12.93 -2.47 0.20
CA ALA A 158 -13.85 -1.52 -0.41
C ALA A 158 -14.80 -0.95 0.67
N PRO A 159 -15.14 0.34 0.59
CA PRO A 159 -16.06 0.94 1.54
C PRO A 159 -17.45 0.29 1.39
N GLU A 160 -18.19 0.14 2.48
CA GLU A 160 -19.55 -0.40 2.43
C GLU A 160 -20.55 0.65 1.91
N GLY A 161 -21.64 0.19 1.28
CA GLY A 161 -22.74 1.03 0.82
C GLY A 161 -22.65 1.50 -0.63
N THR A 162 -23.42 2.53 -1.00
CA THR A 162 -23.38 3.17 -2.32
C THR A 162 -23.53 4.68 -2.15
N GLY A 163 -22.63 5.44 -2.77
CA GLY A 163 -22.63 6.89 -2.73
C GLY A 163 -23.43 7.46 -3.89
N VAL A 164 -24.34 8.37 -3.60
CA VAL A 164 -25.17 9.04 -4.62
C VAL A 164 -25.07 10.55 -4.43
N LEU A 165 -24.64 11.24 -5.49
CA LEU A 165 -24.72 12.69 -5.58
C LEU A 165 -26.01 13.06 -6.30
N SER A 166 -26.94 13.74 -5.63
CA SER A 166 -28.18 14.24 -6.25
C SER A 166 -28.34 15.75 -6.07
N SER A 167 -29.49 16.31 -6.46
CA SER A 167 -29.84 17.71 -6.17
C SER A 167 -29.88 18.03 -4.67
N ALA A 168 -30.14 17.04 -3.82
CA ALA A 168 -30.12 17.16 -2.37
C ALA A 168 -28.71 17.12 -1.75
N GLY A 169 -27.67 16.83 -2.56
CA GLY A 169 -26.29 16.69 -2.12
C GLY A 169 -25.79 15.25 -2.13
N TRP A 170 -24.62 15.04 -1.53
CA TRP A 170 -23.97 13.73 -1.43
C TRP A 170 -24.55 12.94 -0.27
N ASN A 171 -24.97 11.70 -0.53
CA ASN A 171 -25.44 10.76 0.49
C ASN A 171 -24.86 9.37 0.23
N VAL A 172 -24.54 8.64 1.30
CA VAL A 172 -24.12 7.23 1.22
C VAL A 172 -25.21 6.38 1.85
N THR A 173 -25.74 5.43 1.11
CA THR A 173 -26.69 4.43 1.62
C THR A 173 -25.92 3.17 1.98
N GLU A 174 -25.92 2.80 3.25
CA GLU A 174 -25.42 1.50 3.69
C GLU A 174 -26.31 0.39 3.11
N SER A 175 -25.69 -0.67 2.57
CA SER A 175 -26.36 -1.82 1.94
C SER A 175 -26.71 -2.91 2.96
#